data_AF-A0A8T4T6R9-F1
#
_entry.id   AF-A0A8T4T6R9-F1
#
_cell.length_a   1.000
_cell.length_b   1.000
_cell.length_c   1.000
_cell.angle_alpha   90.00
_cell.angle_beta   90.00
_cell.angle_gamma   90.00
#
_symmetry.space_group_name_H-M   'P 1'
#
loop_
_entity.id
_entity.type
_entity.pdbx_description
1 polymer ?
#
loop_
_entity_poly.entity_id
_entity_poly.type
_entity_poly.pdbx_seq_one_letter_code
_entity_poly.pdbx_strand_id
1 'polypeptide(L)'
;MKKRLVFTLISSILIFQILILNSVYAQIYPSSTWQTKTPTEMGMDINRLNELRDYVGGNGVVIRDGYLVYSWGSQSQRNDIASAVKPFYSHFLLEAVDSGLLTSIDQRINTFETCVNNINANLNYKDRSITFKQLANQISCYGVRENPGA
;
A
#
# COMPACT_ATOMS: atom_id res chain seq x y z
N MET A 1 -13.25 -41.10 -35.92
CA MET A 1 -13.82 -40.58 -34.65
C MET A 1 -12.97 -40.87 -33.42
N LYS A 2 -12.64 -42.13 -33.09
CA LYS A 2 -11.94 -42.48 -31.84
C LYS A 2 -10.60 -41.75 -31.60
N LYS A 3 -9.76 -41.58 -32.62
CA LYS A 3 -8.46 -40.86 -32.48
C LYS A 3 -8.61 -39.35 -32.20
N ARG A 4 -9.63 -38.70 -32.78
CA ARG A 4 -9.92 -37.27 -32.51
C ARG A 4 -10.43 -37.07 -31.09
N LEU A 5 -11.31 -37.97 -30.63
CA LEU A 5 -11.85 -37.93 -29.26
C LEU A 5 -10.76 -38.13 -28.20
N VAL A 6 -9.82 -39.06 -28.43
CA VAL A 6 -8.67 -39.30 -27.52
C VAL A 6 -7.73 -38.09 -27.48
N PHE A 7 -7.45 -37.47 -28.64
CA PHE A 7 -6.59 -36.29 -28.69
C PHE A 7 -7.21 -35.10 -27.96
N THR A 8 -8.52 -34.85 -28.15
CA THR A 8 -9.24 -33.79 -27.43
C THR A 8 -9.24 -34.05 -25.92
N LEU A 9 -9.46 -35.31 -25.48
CA LEU A 9 -9.43 -35.66 -24.05
C LEU A 9 -8.06 -35.39 -23.42
N ILE A 10 -6.97 -35.79 -24.10
CA ILE A 10 -5.59 -35.59 -23.63
C ILE A 10 -5.26 -34.10 -23.55
N SER A 11 -5.60 -33.31 -24.58
CA SER A 11 -5.40 -31.86 -24.56
C SER A 11 -6.21 -31.17 -23.47
N SER A 12 -7.45 -31.58 -23.23
CA SER A 12 -8.27 -31.05 -22.13
C SER A 12 -7.71 -31.38 -20.75
N ILE A 13 -7.18 -32.60 -20.55
CA ILE A 13 -6.50 -32.99 -19.31
C ILE A 13 -5.22 -32.17 -19.09
N LEU A 14 -4.43 -31.96 -20.15
CA LEU A 14 -3.21 -31.14 -20.08
C LEU A 14 -3.53 -29.69 -19.71
N ILE A 15 -4.55 -29.10 -20.35
CA ILE A 15 -5.01 -27.73 -20.06
C ILE A 15 -5.54 -27.65 -18.62
N PHE A 16 -6.31 -28.63 -18.15
CA PHE A 16 -6.83 -28.67 -16.79
C PHE A 16 -5.72 -28.83 -15.73
N GLN A 17 -4.69 -29.63 -16.01
CA GLN A 17 -3.50 -29.74 -15.14
C GLN A 17 -2.68 -28.44 -15.09
N ILE A 18 -2.52 -27.74 -16.22
CA ILE A 18 -1.87 -26.43 -16.28
C ILE A 18 -2.68 -25.38 -15.49
N LEU A 19 -4.01 -25.42 -15.56
CA LEU A 19 -4.88 -24.50 -14.82
C LEU A 19 -4.86 -24.77 -13.29
N ILE A 20 -4.82 -26.04 -12.86
CA ILE A 20 -4.72 -26.38 -11.43
C ILE A 20 -3.38 -25.93 -10.84
N LEU A 21 -2.26 -26.11 -11.56
CA LEU A 21 -0.93 -25.67 -11.12
C LEU A 21 -0.83 -24.15 -10.87
N ASN A 22 -1.60 -23.34 -11.59
CA ASN A 22 -1.61 -21.88 -11.41
C ASN A 22 -2.47 -21.42 -10.22
N SER A 23 -3.38 -22.26 -9.69
CA SER A 23 -4.34 -21.85 -8.65
C SER A 23 -3.86 -22.06 -7.20
N VAL A 24 -2.68 -22.66 -6.98
CA VAL A 24 -2.20 -23.03 -5.63
C VAL A 24 -0.85 -22.39 -5.28
N TYR A 25 -0.49 -21.26 -5.89
CA TYR A 25 0.51 -20.41 -5.26
C TYR A 25 -0.15 -19.71 -4.08
N ALA A 26 0.07 -20.25 -2.88
CA ALA A 26 -0.32 -19.59 -1.64
C ALA A 26 0.29 -18.18 -1.64
N GLN A 27 -0.56 -17.16 -1.50
CA GLN A 27 -0.13 -15.78 -1.40
C GLN A 27 0.84 -15.66 -0.22
N ILE A 28 2.09 -15.30 -0.51
CA ILE A 28 3.10 -15.10 0.53
C ILE A 28 2.92 -13.70 1.10
N TYR A 29 2.77 -13.65 2.42
CA TYR A 29 2.79 -12.42 3.19
C TYR A 29 4.04 -12.40 4.06
N PRO A 30 4.61 -11.21 4.32
CA PRO A 30 5.70 -11.10 5.26
C PRO A 30 5.29 -11.55 6.67
N SER A 31 6.21 -12.19 7.39
CA SER A 31 6.05 -12.57 8.79
C SER A 31 7.11 -11.84 9.63
N SER A 32 7.58 -12.44 10.73
CA SER A 32 8.70 -11.92 11.52
C SER A 32 9.98 -11.73 10.70
N THR A 33 10.15 -12.52 9.63
CA THR A 33 11.19 -12.35 8.63
C THR A 33 10.60 -12.38 7.22
N TRP A 34 11.28 -11.72 6.29
CA TRP A 34 10.95 -11.76 4.87
C TRP A 34 11.64 -12.94 4.20
N GLN A 35 10.88 -13.69 3.40
CA GLN A 35 11.49 -14.67 2.49
C GLN A 35 12.13 -13.93 1.32
N THR A 36 13.27 -14.43 0.86
CA THR A 36 14.05 -13.81 -0.22
C THR A 36 14.02 -14.67 -1.47
N LYS A 37 13.94 -14.04 -2.64
CA LYS A 37 14.22 -14.64 -3.95
C LYS A 37 15.14 -13.73 -4.73
N THR A 38 15.97 -14.29 -5.60
CA THR A 38 16.81 -13.49 -6.48
C THR A 38 15.96 -12.74 -7.52
N PRO A 39 16.46 -11.63 -8.07
CA PRO A 39 15.80 -10.96 -9.19
C PRO A 39 15.49 -11.91 -10.36
N THR A 40 16.44 -12.78 -10.72
CA THR A 40 16.26 -13.75 -11.79
C THR A 40 15.11 -14.73 -11.52
N GLU A 41 14.99 -15.27 -10.30
CA GLU A 41 13.87 -16.15 -9.91
C GLU A 41 12.51 -15.45 -9.99
N MET A 42 12.49 -14.13 -9.86
CA MET A 42 11.29 -13.30 -9.95
C MET A 42 11.09 -12.67 -11.33
N GLY A 43 11.87 -13.07 -12.33
CA GLY A 43 11.78 -12.56 -13.70
C GLY A 43 12.17 -11.08 -13.81
N MET A 44 13.06 -10.60 -12.94
CA MET A 44 13.50 -9.21 -12.86
C MET A 44 14.96 -9.08 -13.33
N ASP A 45 15.24 -8.01 -14.08
CA ASP A 45 16.58 -7.70 -14.57
C ASP A 45 17.41 -7.02 -13.46
N ILE A 46 18.47 -7.70 -13.03
CA ILE A 46 19.40 -7.20 -12.01
C ILE A 46 20.08 -5.88 -12.42
N ASN A 47 20.38 -5.68 -13.69
CA ASN A 47 21.03 -4.46 -14.16
C ASN A 47 20.09 -3.26 -14.02
N ARG A 48 18.80 -3.44 -14.32
CA ARG A 48 17.78 -2.40 -14.10
C ARG A 48 17.56 -2.09 -12.62
N LEU A 49 17.68 -3.09 -11.75
CA LEU A 49 17.61 -2.87 -10.30
C LEU A 49 18.84 -2.12 -9.76
N ASN A 50 20.02 -2.40 -10.32
CA ASN A 50 21.23 -1.62 -10.03
C ASN A 50 21.09 -0.16 -10.51
N GLU A 51 20.57 0.06 -11.72
CA GLU A 51 20.28 1.41 -12.24
C GLU A 51 19.29 2.16 -11.32
N LEU A 52 18.21 1.49 -10.87
CA LEU A 52 17.25 2.05 -9.92
C LEU A 52 17.94 2.46 -8.61
N ARG A 53 18.73 1.56 -8.02
CA ARG A 53 19.49 1.82 -6.79
C ARG A 53 20.37 3.06 -6.94
N ASP A 54 21.14 3.13 -8.01
CA ASP A 54 22.11 4.21 -8.23
C ASP A 54 21.40 5.53 -8.50
N TYR A 55 20.21 5.50 -9.12
CA TYR A 55 19.38 6.67 -9.35
C TYR A 55 18.72 7.20 -8.08
N VAL A 56 18.09 6.34 -7.27
CA VAL A 56 17.35 6.78 -6.07
C VAL A 56 18.25 6.99 -4.85
N GLY A 57 19.40 6.31 -4.80
CA GLY A 57 20.31 6.33 -3.66
C GLY A 57 19.68 5.81 -2.36
N GLY A 58 20.26 6.22 -1.23
CA GLY A 58 19.73 5.93 0.11
C GLY A 58 19.64 4.44 0.45
N ASN A 59 18.59 4.07 1.20
CA ASN A 59 18.29 2.70 1.60
C ASN A 59 16.95 2.29 0.98
N GLY A 60 16.82 1.05 0.49
CA GLY A 60 15.55 0.60 -0.04
C GLY A 60 15.48 -0.90 -0.30
N VAL A 61 14.26 -1.34 -0.64
CA VAL A 61 13.94 -2.73 -0.94
C VAL A 61 12.97 -2.79 -2.12
N VAL A 62 13.08 -3.86 -2.90
CA VAL A 62 12.05 -4.24 -3.89
C VAL A 62 11.42 -5.53 -3.44
N ILE A 63 10.09 -5.48 -3.36
CA ILE A 63 9.25 -6.58 -2.93
C ILE A 63 8.36 -6.99 -4.10
N ARG A 64 8.28 -8.30 -4.37
CA ARG A 64 7.41 -8.85 -5.40
C ARG A 64 6.84 -10.19 -4.96
N ASP A 65 5.53 -10.36 -5.12
CA ASP A 65 4.79 -11.58 -4.77
C ASP A 65 5.06 -12.07 -3.33
N GLY A 66 5.25 -11.13 -2.39
CA GLY A 66 5.55 -11.41 -1.00
C GLY A 66 7.02 -11.69 -0.67
N TYR A 67 7.91 -11.71 -1.67
CA TYR A 67 9.34 -11.93 -1.47
C TYR A 67 10.13 -10.63 -1.48
N LEU A 68 11.15 -10.56 -0.64
CA LEU A 68 12.22 -9.57 -0.76
C LEU A 68 13.10 -9.98 -1.93
N VAL A 69 13.14 -9.16 -2.98
CA VAL A 69 13.83 -9.52 -4.22
C VAL A 69 15.18 -8.84 -4.34
N TYR A 70 15.26 -7.61 -3.83
CA TYR A 70 16.44 -6.78 -3.95
C TYR A 70 16.45 -5.78 -2.79
N SER A 71 17.63 -5.47 -2.27
CA SER A 71 17.80 -4.51 -1.19
C SER A 71 19.14 -3.80 -1.32
N TRP A 72 19.21 -2.54 -0.89
CA TRP A 72 20.43 -1.75 -0.84
C TRP A 72 20.46 -0.86 0.38
N GLY A 73 21.66 -0.46 0.81
CA GLY A 73 21.84 0.32 2.03
C GLY A 73 21.50 -0.46 3.30
N SER A 74 21.17 0.24 4.39
CA SER A 74 20.85 -0.35 5.69
C SER A 74 19.36 -0.25 6.04
N GLN A 75 18.67 -1.39 6.10
CA GLN A 75 17.24 -1.46 6.44
C GLN A 75 16.95 -1.21 7.92
N SER A 76 17.94 -1.37 8.81
CA SER A 76 17.80 -1.11 10.25
C SER A 76 18.04 0.36 10.61
N GLN A 77 18.56 1.16 9.68
CA GLN A 77 18.78 2.58 9.89
C GLN A 77 17.45 3.33 9.98
N ARG A 78 17.31 4.13 11.04
CA ARG A 78 16.18 5.05 11.21
C ARG A 78 16.44 6.32 10.41
N ASN A 79 15.46 6.74 9.61
CA ASN A 79 15.50 7.96 8.83
C ASN A 79 14.16 8.70 8.97
N ASP A 80 14.16 10.00 8.68
CA ASP A 80 12.91 10.74 8.48
C ASP A 80 12.21 10.22 7.21
N ILE A 81 10.92 9.93 7.31
CA ILE A 81 10.09 9.45 6.20
C ILE A 81 9.13 10.53 5.69
N ALA A 82 9.11 11.71 6.32
CA ALA A 82 8.29 12.86 5.99
C ALA A 82 6.84 12.46 5.66
N SER A 83 6.36 12.84 4.48
CA SER A 83 4.99 12.55 4.05
C SER A 83 4.68 11.06 3.82
N ALA A 84 5.69 10.19 3.73
CA ALA A 84 5.47 8.74 3.60
C ALA A 84 4.89 8.10 4.87
N VAL A 85 4.76 8.85 5.98
CA VAL A 85 4.01 8.40 7.18
C VAL A 85 2.49 8.33 6.96
N LYS A 86 1.94 9.07 5.99
CA LYS A 86 0.48 9.23 5.81
C LYS A 86 -0.30 7.91 5.69
N PRO A 87 0.19 6.86 5.00
CA PRO A 87 -0.48 5.56 4.99
C PRO A 87 -0.69 4.94 6.39
N PHE A 88 0.17 5.22 7.37
CA PHE A 88 -0.04 4.78 8.75
C PHE A 88 -1.27 5.45 9.38
N TYR A 89 -1.50 6.73 9.09
CA TYR A 89 -2.70 7.43 9.55
C TYR A 89 -3.96 6.83 8.94
N SER A 90 -3.93 6.51 7.65
CA SER A 90 -5.04 5.82 6.98
C SER A 90 -5.29 4.43 7.57
N HIS A 91 -4.22 3.67 7.87
CA HIS A 91 -4.35 2.37 8.53
C HIS A 91 -5.06 2.51 9.89
N PHE A 92 -4.58 3.39 10.78
CA PHE A 92 -5.21 3.56 12.08
C PHE A 92 -6.63 4.15 12.01
N LEU A 93 -6.93 4.98 11.02
CA LEU A 93 -8.28 5.46 10.77
C LEU A 93 -9.23 4.30 10.41
N LEU A 94 -8.80 3.39 9.54
CA LEU A 94 -9.59 2.23 9.16
C LEU A 94 -9.73 1.24 10.32
N GLU A 95 -8.67 0.99 11.08
CA GLU A 95 -8.73 0.18 12.31
C GLU A 95 -9.70 0.78 13.33
N ALA A 96 -9.77 2.10 13.47
CA ALA A 96 -10.74 2.75 14.35
C ALA A 96 -12.19 2.54 13.89
N VAL A 97 -12.44 2.44 12.59
CA VAL A 97 -13.76 2.07 12.05
C VAL A 97 -14.05 0.59 12.30
N ASP A 98 -13.10 -0.28 11.97
CA ASP A 98 -13.26 -1.74 12.10
C ASP A 98 -13.46 -2.18 13.55
N SER A 99 -12.79 -1.51 14.50
CA SER A 99 -12.94 -1.73 15.94
C SER A 99 -14.13 -1.02 16.58
N GLY A 100 -14.89 -0.23 15.81
CA GLY A 100 -16.08 0.50 16.28
C GLY A 100 -15.80 1.73 17.13
N LEU A 101 -14.54 2.20 17.22
CA LEU A 101 -14.17 3.49 17.83
C LEU A 101 -14.71 4.68 17.03
N LEU A 102 -14.82 4.51 15.71
CA LEU A 102 -15.50 5.42 14.80
C LEU A 102 -16.68 4.70 14.14
N THR A 103 -17.79 5.41 13.99
CA THR A 103 -18.97 4.86 13.29
C THR A 103 -18.69 4.66 11.80
N SER A 104 -17.95 5.58 11.18
CA SER A 104 -17.45 5.49 9.81
C SER A 104 -16.45 6.62 9.54
N ILE A 105 -15.80 6.59 8.38
CA ILE A 105 -14.97 7.72 7.91
C ILE A 105 -15.78 8.99 7.61
N ASP A 106 -17.11 8.92 7.45
CA ASP A 106 -17.96 10.09 7.24
C ASP A 106 -18.35 10.78 8.57
N GLN A 107 -17.93 10.23 9.71
CA GLN A 107 -18.10 10.88 11.01
C GLN A 107 -17.36 12.22 11.05
N ARG A 108 -18.03 13.22 11.65
CA ARG A 108 -17.45 14.55 11.84
C ARG A 108 -16.32 14.51 12.86
N ILE A 109 -15.28 15.29 12.63
CA ILE A 109 -14.11 15.34 13.50
C ILE A 109 -14.33 16.17 14.76
N ASN A 110 -15.38 16.99 14.80
CA ASN A 110 -15.53 18.07 15.77
C ASN A 110 -15.81 17.59 17.21
N THR A 111 -16.14 16.31 17.40
CA THR A 111 -16.22 15.66 18.72
C THR A 111 -14.85 15.18 19.23
N PHE A 112 -13.87 15.03 18.33
CA PHE A 112 -12.51 14.56 18.64
C PHE A 112 -11.53 15.72 18.66
N GLU A 113 -11.57 16.56 17.61
CA GLU A 113 -10.80 17.79 17.51
C GLU A 113 -11.72 18.96 17.82
N THR A 114 -11.77 19.36 19.10
CA THR A 114 -12.74 20.34 19.56
C THR A 114 -12.41 21.77 19.10
N CYS A 115 -11.18 22.06 18.66
CA CYS A 115 -10.79 23.40 18.22
C CYS A 115 -11.59 23.88 16.99
N VAL A 116 -11.96 22.96 16.09
CA VAL A 116 -12.70 23.30 14.86
C VAL A 116 -14.09 23.87 15.15
N ASN A 117 -14.61 23.68 16.38
CA ASN A 117 -15.88 24.26 16.78
C ASN A 117 -15.80 25.79 16.98
N ASN A 118 -14.62 26.34 17.20
CA ASN A 118 -14.45 27.72 17.69
C ASN A 118 -13.73 28.65 16.70
N ILE A 119 -13.16 28.11 15.63
CA ILE A 119 -12.44 28.90 14.61
C ILE A 119 -13.37 29.36 13.48
N ASN A 120 -12.91 30.33 12.68
CA ASN A 120 -13.58 30.81 11.48
C ASN A 120 -15.05 31.28 11.73
N ALA A 121 -15.28 31.99 12.84
CA ALA A 121 -16.60 32.52 13.21
C ALA A 121 -17.21 33.43 12.13
N ASN A 122 -16.38 34.25 11.47
CA ASN A 122 -16.77 35.09 10.33
C ASN A 122 -17.15 34.29 9.07
N LEU A 123 -16.81 33.00 9.02
CA LEU A 123 -17.21 32.05 7.99
C LEU A 123 -18.26 31.06 8.51
N ASN A 124 -19.03 31.45 9.53
CA ASN A 124 -20.11 30.66 10.13
C ASN A 124 -19.64 29.29 10.66
N TYR A 125 -18.43 29.21 11.24
CA TYR A 125 -17.87 27.98 11.82
C TYR A 125 -17.84 26.79 10.84
N LYS A 126 -17.53 27.06 9.57
CA LYS A 126 -17.57 26.07 8.47
C LYS A 126 -16.85 24.75 8.78
N ASP A 127 -15.82 24.78 9.62
CA ASP A 127 -14.97 23.61 9.89
C ASP A 127 -15.66 22.56 10.78
N ARG A 128 -16.78 22.90 11.44
CA ARG A 128 -17.63 21.95 12.18
C ARG A 128 -18.17 20.83 11.31
N SER A 129 -18.25 21.02 10.00
CA SER A 129 -18.74 20.00 9.06
C SER A 129 -17.65 19.06 8.55
N ILE A 130 -16.38 19.26 8.91
CA ILE A 130 -15.28 18.42 8.42
C ILE A 130 -15.44 16.97 8.90
N THR A 131 -15.26 16.02 7.99
CA THR A 131 -15.26 14.57 8.28
C THR A 131 -13.86 13.96 8.20
N PHE A 132 -13.67 12.79 8.80
CA PHE A 132 -12.41 12.04 8.69
C PHE A 132 -12.05 11.73 7.23
N LYS A 133 -13.04 11.39 6.39
CA LYS A 133 -12.88 11.17 4.95
C LYS A 133 -12.30 12.39 4.26
N GLN A 134 -12.75 13.60 4.60
CA GLN A 134 -12.25 14.83 4.00
C GLN A 134 -10.80 15.12 4.39
N LEU A 135 -10.42 14.85 5.65
CA LEU A 135 -9.02 14.92 6.07
C LEU A 135 -8.16 13.89 5.33
N ALA A 136 -8.56 12.63 5.33
CA ALA A 136 -7.81 11.51 4.75
C ALA A 136 -7.60 11.66 3.23
N ASN A 137 -8.55 12.30 2.54
CA ASN A 137 -8.47 12.54 1.09
C ASN A 137 -7.93 13.94 0.73
N GLN A 138 -7.47 14.72 1.70
CA GLN A 138 -6.94 16.09 1.48
C GLN A 138 -7.93 17.03 0.78
N ILE A 139 -9.22 16.92 1.10
CA ILE A 139 -10.31 17.76 0.58
C ILE A 139 -11.03 18.55 1.68
N SER A 140 -10.40 18.67 2.87
CA SER A 140 -10.86 19.56 3.95
C SER A 140 -10.48 21.03 3.74
N CYS A 141 -9.68 21.32 2.70
CA CYS A 141 -9.07 22.62 2.42
C CYS A 141 -8.03 23.09 3.46
N TYR A 142 -7.55 22.19 4.31
CA TYR A 142 -6.39 22.45 5.17
C TYR A 142 -5.11 22.16 4.38
N GLY A 143 -4.15 23.07 4.46
CA GLY A 143 -2.86 22.94 3.80
C GLY A 143 -1.73 23.37 4.71
N VAL A 144 -0.51 23.08 4.30
CA VAL A 144 0.71 23.54 4.96
C VAL A 144 1.10 24.90 4.35
N ARG A 145 1.61 25.82 5.17
CA ARG A 145 2.29 27.02 4.69
C ARG A 145 3.78 26.78 4.76
N GLU A 146 4.43 26.77 3.60
CA GLU A 146 5.88 26.58 3.48
C GLU A 146 6.49 27.81 2.81
N ASN A 147 7.74 28.12 3.16
CA ASN A 147 8.49 29.17 2.49
C ASN A 147 8.88 28.71 1.08
N PRO A 148 8.97 29.62 0.09
CA PRO A 148 9.53 29.28 -1.21
C PRO A 148 10.94 28.67 -1.07
N GLY A 149 11.16 27.49 -1.65
CA GLY A 149 12.44 26.78 -1.63
C GLY A 149 12.72 25.94 -0.38
N ALA A 150 11.72 25.75 0.49
CA ALA A 150 11.77 24.79 1.60
C ALA A 150 11.63 23.33 1.12
#